data_AF-A0A3B8JN07-F1
#
_entry.id   AF-A0A3B8JN07-F1
#
_cell.length_a   1.000
_cell.length_b   1.000
_cell.length_c   1.000
_cell.angle_alpha   90.00
_cell.angle_beta   90.00
_cell.angle_gamma   90.00
#
_symmetry.space_group_name_H-M   'P 1'
#
loop_
_entity.id
_entity.type
_entity.pdbx_description
1 polymer ?
#
loop_
_entity_poly.entity_id
_entity_poly.type
_entity_poly.pdbx_seq_one_letter_code
_entity_poly.pdbx_strand_id
1 'polypeptide(L)'
;DVPCPIKDSADNQMIVDCLEDIESNLPPAIVILVSGDGDFVKLVRILHQLGKKVIIFAQRGNVKQKLKEIADEFYFLDELPQLVKGMTQKKADSAQCQIAYNQAIEYLLVAIKTTLSKNEATNFSRIDNLMRQLFPCYKGVSSICTRDGKKFSKFSKFVEAAVKDGKVRMQNKELFLIEADKLAA
;
A
#
# COMPACT_ATOMS: atom_id res chain seq x y z
N ASP A 1 -14.19 23.03 2.91
CA ASP A 1 -13.96 24.09 3.90
C ASP A 1 -14.21 23.58 5.28
N VAL A 2 -13.28 23.87 6.19
CA VAL A 2 -13.53 23.76 7.64
C VAL A 2 -14.28 25.05 8.01
N PRO A 3 -15.59 25.00 8.33
CA PRO A 3 -16.35 26.20 8.64
C PRO A 3 -16.01 26.63 10.06
N CYS A 4 -14.89 27.33 10.23
CA CYS A 4 -14.40 27.78 11.52
C CYS A 4 -13.97 29.26 11.41
N PRO A 5 -14.49 30.14 12.29
CA PRO A 5 -14.13 31.56 12.30
C PRO A 5 -12.75 31.82 12.93
N ILE A 6 -12.08 30.78 13.43
CA ILE A 6 -10.78 30.87 14.09
C ILE A 6 -9.69 30.84 13.02
N LYS A 7 -8.79 31.81 13.08
CA LYS A 7 -7.62 31.90 12.20
C LYS A 7 -6.80 30.59 12.29
N ASP A 8 -6.29 30.12 11.15
CA ASP A 8 -5.41 28.95 11.05
C ASP A 8 -6.09 27.62 11.49
N SER A 9 -7.43 27.57 11.50
CA SER A 9 -8.17 26.36 11.88
C SER A 9 -7.90 25.17 10.96
N ALA A 10 -7.67 25.43 9.67
CA ALA A 10 -7.32 24.39 8.71
C ALA A 10 -5.95 23.77 9.03
N ASP A 11 -4.94 24.58 9.32
CA ASP A 11 -3.60 24.10 9.65
C ASP A 11 -3.59 23.33 10.96
N ASN A 12 -4.31 23.83 11.97
CA ASN A 12 -4.49 23.13 13.23
C ASN A 12 -5.18 21.78 13.05
N GLN A 13 -6.24 21.72 12.25
CA GLN A 13 -6.93 20.46 11.97
C GLN A 13 -6.00 19.47 11.26
N MET A 14 -5.25 19.91 10.26
CA MET A 14 -4.30 19.06 9.55
C MET A 14 -3.19 18.52 10.48
N ILE A 15 -2.73 19.32 11.44
CA ILE A 15 -1.75 18.88 12.43
C ILE A 15 -2.35 17.81 13.32
N VAL A 16 -3.58 18.01 13.81
CA VAL A 16 -4.29 17.04 14.66
C VAL A 16 -4.50 15.73 13.91
N ASP A 17 -5.07 15.78 12.70
CA ASP A 17 -5.34 14.60 11.88
C ASP A 17 -4.04 13.79 11.62
N CYS A 18 -2.94 14.48 11.32
CA CYS A 18 -1.65 13.84 11.10
C CYS A 18 -1.11 13.14 12.35
N LEU A 19 -1.26 13.74 13.54
CA LEU A 19 -0.83 13.13 14.80
C LEU A 19 -1.68 11.90 15.14
N GLU A 20 -3.00 11.97 14.95
CA GLU A 20 -3.91 10.84 15.16
C GLU A 20 -3.56 9.66 14.24
N ASP A 21 -3.27 9.93 12.96
CA ASP A 21 -2.85 8.90 11.99
C ASP A 21 -1.57 8.17 12.42
N ILE A 22 -0.66 8.88 13.10
CA ILE A 22 0.62 8.34 13.58
C ILE A 22 0.47 7.53 14.87
N GLU A 23 -0.60 7.78 15.63
CA GLU A 23 -0.96 6.98 16.81
C GLU A 23 -1.84 5.77 16.46
N SER A 24 -2.28 5.66 15.22
CA SER A 24 -3.10 4.54 14.76
C SER A 24 -2.40 3.18 14.84
N ASN A 25 -3.18 2.10 14.83
CA ASN A 25 -2.67 0.71 14.90
C ASN A 25 -1.68 0.35 13.78
N LEU A 26 -1.69 1.09 12.67
CA LEU A 26 -0.76 0.92 11.55
C LEU A 26 -0.20 2.29 11.14
N PRO A 27 0.76 2.82 11.89
CA PRO A 27 1.19 4.19 11.70
C PRO A 27 2.04 4.31 10.43
N PRO A 28 1.88 5.38 9.63
CA PRO A 28 2.65 5.56 8.41
C PRO A 28 4.14 5.67 8.73
N ALA A 29 4.98 5.13 7.85
CA ALA A 29 6.43 5.31 7.89
C ALA A 29 6.87 6.60 7.18
N ILE A 30 6.07 7.04 6.19
CA ILE A 30 6.33 8.21 5.35
C ILE A 30 5.09 9.10 5.39
N VAL A 31 5.28 10.37 5.68
CA VAL A 31 4.25 11.40 5.64
C VAL A 31 4.56 12.34 4.47
N ILE A 32 3.56 12.58 3.62
CA ILE A 32 3.67 13.53 2.51
C ILE A 32 2.83 14.75 2.86
N LEU A 33 3.48 15.88 3.11
CA LEU A 33 2.83 17.14 3.39
C LEU A 33 2.76 17.99 2.12
N VAL A 34 1.54 18.35 1.72
CA VAL A 34 1.30 19.23 0.57
C VAL A 34 0.97 20.62 1.08
N SER A 35 2.00 21.34 1.52
CA SER A 35 1.89 22.72 1.98
C SER A 35 3.26 23.41 1.94
N GLY A 36 3.25 24.73 1.73
CA GLY A 36 4.43 25.58 1.89
C GLY A 36 4.42 26.42 3.16
N ASP A 37 3.43 26.25 4.03
CA ASP A 37 3.27 27.06 5.23
C ASP A 37 4.32 26.72 6.30
N GLY A 38 4.90 27.76 6.89
CA GLY A 38 5.90 27.63 7.95
C GLY A 38 5.34 27.11 9.28
N ASP A 39 4.03 27.18 9.49
CA ASP A 39 3.42 26.71 10.74
C ASP A 39 3.54 25.19 10.92
N PHE A 40 3.72 24.45 9.82
CA PHE A 40 4.00 23.02 9.84
C PHE A 40 5.43 22.66 10.28
N VAL A 41 6.34 23.63 10.47
CA VAL A 41 7.73 23.35 10.92
C VAL A 41 7.76 22.56 12.22
N LYS A 42 6.83 22.85 13.14
CA LYS A 42 6.73 22.11 14.41
C LYS A 42 6.29 20.66 14.18
N LEU A 43 5.29 20.44 13.32
CA LEU A 43 4.82 19.11 12.95
C LEU A 43 5.97 18.29 12.38
N VAL A 44 6.69 18.79 11.37
CA VAL A 44 7.80 18.06 10.73
C VAL A 44 8.86 17.63 11.76
N ARG A 45 9.19 18.48 12.74
CA ARG A 45 10.13 18.12 13.81
C ARG A 45 9.61 16.99 14.70
N ILE A 46 8.33 17.00 15.03
CA ILE A 46 7.69 15.91 15.80
C ILE A 46 7.75 14.61 14.99
N LEU A 47 7.40 14.66 13.70
CA LEU A 47 7.48 13.51 12.79
C LEU A 47 8.88 12.89 12.76
N HIS A 48 9.92 13.72 12.67
CA HIS A 48 11.31 13.28 12.72
C HIS A 48 11.71 12.65 14.05
N GLN A 49 11.27 13.23 15.18
CA GLN A 49 11.51 12.65 16.50
C GLN A 49 10.86 11.26 16.66
N LEU A 50 9.74 11.04 15.97
CA LEU A 50 9.04 9.76 15.89
C LEU A 50 9.63 8.81 14.82
N GLY A 51 10.78 9.17 14.22
CA GLY A 51 11.47 8.37 13.21
C GLY A 51 10.73 8.27 11.88
N LYS A 52 9.82 9.20 11.58
CA LYS A 52 9.05 9.22 10.33
C LYS A 52 9.81 10.03 9.28
N LYS A 53 9.72 9.58 8.03
CA LYS A 53 10.22 10.34 6.88
C LYS A 53 9.18 11.33 6.40
N VAL A 54 9.58 12.56 6.10
CA VAL A 54 8.70 13.64 5.68
C VAL A 54 9.09 14.15 4.29
N ILE A 55 8.14 14.07 3.36
CA ILE A 55 8.27 14.60 1.99
C ILE A 55 7.35 15.81 1.86
N ILE A 56 7.87 16.92 1.35
CA ILE A 56 7.10 18.17 1.23
C ILE A 56 6.91 18.54 -0.25
N PHE A 57 5.65 18.81 -0.61
CA PHE A 57 5.28 19.41 -1.88
C PHE A 57 4.72 20.82 -1.64
N ALA A 58 5.26 21.81 -2.34
CA ALA A 58 4.79 23.18 -2.23
C ALA A 58 4.69 23.87 -3.60
N GLN A 59 3.87 24.92 -3.67
CA GLN A 59 3.78 25.79 -4.84
C GLN A 59 4.99 26.74 -4.87
N ARG A 60 5.58 26.97 -6.04
CA ARG A 60 6.66 27.98 -6.19
C ARG A 60 6.19 29.35 -5.71
N GLY A 61 7.07 30.06 -5.02
CA GLY A 61 6.79 31.38 -4.47
C GLY A 61 5.99 31.37 -3.15
N ASN A 62 5.39 30.24 -2.79
CA ASN A 62 4.65 30.09 -1.54
C ASN A 62 5.25 28.95 -0.70
N VAL A 63 6.50 29.12 -0.26
CA VAL A 63 7.18 28.17 0.64
C VAL A 63 8.09 28.91 1.61
N LYS A 64 8.02 28.54 2.89
CA LYS A 64 8.98 29.02 3.89
C LYS A 64 10.29 28.23 3.79
N GLN A 65 11.40 28.95 3.71
CA GLN A 65 12.75 28.38 3.58
C GLN A 65 13.06 27.33 4.65
N LYS A 66 12.69 27.61 5.91
CA LYS A 66 12.88 26.70 7.04
C LYS A 66 12.14 25.36 6.88
N LEU A 67 10.96 25.37 6.24
CA LEU A 67 10.20 24.15 5.97
C LEU A 67 10.91 23.28 4.94
N LYS A 68 11.51 23.90 3.92
CA LYS A 68 12.32 23.21 2.91
C LYS A 68 13.58 22.57 3.50
N GLU A 69 14.25 23.27 4.43
CA GLU A 69 15.51 22.81 5.05
C GLU A 69 15.33 21.61 5.97
N ILE A 70 14.16 21.47 6.60
CA ILE A 70 13.87 20.35 7.51
C ILE A 70 13.17 19.18 6.82
N ALA A 71 12.84 19.27 5.53
CA ALA A 71 12.22 18.15 4.82
C ALA A 71 13.28 17.09 4.47
N ASP A 72 12.93 15.80 4.50
CA ASP A 72 13.82 14.76 3.98
C ASP A 72 13.90 14.83 2.44
N GLU A 73 12.76 15.11 1.81
CA GLU A 73 12.67 15.39 0.39
C GLU A 73 11.72 16.56 0.15
N PHE A 74 12.05 17.40 -0.85
CA PHE A 74 11.25 18.56 -1.21
C PHE A 74 11.08 18.65 -2.72
N TYR A 75 9.85 18.88 -3.15
CA TYR A 75 9.50 19.01 -4.57
C TYR A 75 8.54 20.18 -4.78
N PHE A 76 8.62 20.80 -5.95
CA PHE A 76 7.59 21.75 -6.35
C PHE A 76 6.41 21.04 -7.01
N LEU A 77 5.19 21.52 -6.78
CA LEU A 77 3.97 20.92 -7.34
C LEU A 77 3.98 20.86 -8.87
N ASP A 78 4.58 21.84 -9.52
CA ASP A 78 4.75 21.90 -10.98
C ASP A 78 5.74 20.86 -11.53
N GLU A 79 6.55 20.24 -10.67
CA GLU A 79 7.45 19.14 -11.02
C GLU A 79 6.75 17.77 -10.93
N LEU A 80 5.59 17.67 -10.24
CA LEU A 80 4.82 16.43 -10.11
C LEU A 80 4.53 15.76 -11.46
N PRO A 81 4.06 16.47 -12.51
CA PRO A 81 3.80 15.83 -13.80
C PRO A 81 5.05 15.17 -14.39
N GLN A 82 6.23 15.75 -14.18
CA GLN A 82 7.50 15.19 -14.67
C GLN A 82 7.95 14.00 -13.82
N LEU A 83 7.78 14.09 -12.50
CA LEU A 83 8.07 13.00 -11.56
C LEU A 83 7.20 11.77 -11.89
N VAL A 84 5.91 12.00 -12.15
CA VAL A 84 4.95 10.95 -12.53
C VAL A 84 5.20 10.48 -13.96
N LYS A 85 5.64 11.35 -14.89
CA LYS A 85 6.09 10.94 -16.23
C LYS A 85 7.29 10.00 -16.16
N GLY A 86 8.27 10.27 -15.31
CA GLY A 86 9.39 9.37 -15.06
C GLY A 86 8.96 8.03 -14.47
N MET A 87 7.94 8.01 -13.59
CA MET A 87 7.36 6.76 -13.05
C MET A 87 6.47 6.01 -14.05
N THR A 88 5.79 6.71 -14.94
CA THR A 88 4.95 6.11 -16.00
C THR A 88 5.78 5.66 -17.19
N GLN A 89 6.92 6.31 -17.47
CA GLN A 89 7.91 5.85 -18.45
C GLN A 89 8.77 4.70 -17.89
N LYS A 90 9.11 4.68 -16.59
CA LYS A 90 9.61 3.46 -15.92
C LYS A 90 8.57 2.33 -15.81
N LYS A 91 7.28 2.62 -16.04
CA LYS A 91 6.20 1.63 -16.19
C LYS A 91 5.89 1.28 -17.65
N ALA A 92 6.43 2.03 -18.60
CA ALA A 92 6.27 1.83 -20.05
C ALA A 92 7.53 1.26 -20.72
N ASP A 93 8.65 1.14 -19.99
CA ASP A 93 9.59 0.05 -20.23
C ASP A 93 9.00 -1.23 -19.65
N SER A 94 8.49 -2.04 -20.55
CA SER A 94 8.04 -3.39 -20.33
C SER A 94 9.13 -4.26 -19.71
N ALA A 95 9.15 -4.33 -18.39
CA ALA A 95 9.61 -5.51 -17.67
C ALA A 95 8.60 -5.80 -16.56
N GLN A 96 7.45 -6.33 -16.98
CA GLN A 96 6.57 -7.24 -16.24
C GLN A 96 6.37 -6.90 -14.74
N CYS A 97 5.13 -6.60 -14.30
CA CYS A 97 4.76 -6.81 -12.89
C CYS A 97 4.91 -8.30 -12.57
N GLN A 98 6.13 -8.73 -12.29
CA GLN A 98 6.49 -10.07 -11.86
C GLN A 98 6.46 -10.05 -10.35
N ILE A 99 5.46 -10.73 -9.80
CA ILE A 99 5.34 -10.95 -8.38
C ILE A 99 6.10 -12.24 -8.08
N ALA A 100 7.03 -12.18 -7.13
CA ALA A 100 7.71 -13.36 -6.63
C ALA A 100 6.69 -14.32 -5.98
N TYR A 101 6.95 -15.62 -6.07
CA TYR A 101 6.05 -16.65 -5.54
C TYR A 101 5.60 -16.38 -4.09
N ASN A 102 6.53 -16.04 -3.20
CA ASN A 102 6.23 -15.80 -1.77
C ASN A 102 5.27 -14.62 -1.57
N GLN A 103 5.47 -13.53 -2.30
CA GLN A 103 4.60 -12.36 -2.24
C GLN A 103 3.20 -12.68 -2.80
N ALA A 104 3.12 -13.53 -3.83
CA ALA A 104 1.83 -14.01 -4.33
C ALA A 104 1.11 -14.90 -3.31
N ILE A 105 1.84 -15.67 -2.48
CA ILE A 105 1.27 -16.43 -1.36
C ILE A 105 0.68 -15.50 -0.30
N GLU A 106 1.37 -14.41 0.05
CA GLU A 106 0.83 -13.42 0.99
C GLU A 106 -0.49 -12.84 0.49
N TYR A 107 -0.54 -12.48 -0.80
CA TYR A 107 -1.76 -11.98 -1.44
C TYR A 107 -2.90 -13.00 -1.40
N LEU A 108 -2.58 -14.27 -1.66
CA LEU A 108 -3.53 -15.37 -1.58
C LEU A 108 -4.10 -15.53 -0.17
N LEU A 109 -3.25 -15.49 0.86
CA LEU A 109 -3.66 -15.62 2.26
C LEU A 109 -4.56 -14.46 2.70
N VAL A 110 -4.22 -13.22 2.32
CA VAL A 110 -5.06 -12.05 2.61
C VAL A 110 -6.42 -12.20 1.94
N ALA A 111 -6.46 -12.56 0.66
CA ALA A 111 -7.72 -12.75 -0.07
C ALA A 111 -8.61 -13.82 0.58
N ILE A 112 -8.04 -14.97 0.98
CA ILE A 112 -8.78 -16.04 1.68
C ILE A 112 -9.33 -15.55 3.02
N LYS A 113 -8.50 -14.88 3.85
CA LYS A 113 -8.93 -14.30 5.14
C LYS A 113 -10.09 -13.32 4.96
N THR A 114 -10.01 -12.45 3.96
CA THR A 114 -11.06 -11.46 3.66
C THR A 114 -12.36 -12.11 3.20
N THR A 115 -12.31 -13.18 2.40
CA THR A 115 -13.53 -13.92 2.01
C THR A 115 -14.14 -14.67 3.19
N LEU A 116 -13.33 -15.29 4.05
CA LEU A 116 -13.80 -16.00 5.24
C LEU A 116 -14.45 -15.05 6.24
N SER A 117 -13.90 -13.86 6.47
CA SER A 117 -14.51 -12.86 7.35
C SER A 117 -15.86 -12.35 6.84
N LYS A 118 -16.12 -12.48 5.53
CA LYS A 118 -17.40 -12.11 4.91
C LYS A 118 -18.39 -13.28 4.83
N ASN A 119 -18.02 -14.46 5.36
CA ASN A 119 -18.78 -15.70 5.26
C ASN A 119 -19.15 -16.05 3.80
N GLU A 120 -18.25 -15.75 2.85
CA GLU A 120 -18.42 -16.01 1.43
C GLU A 120 -17.61 -17.25 0.98
N ALA A 121 -18.04 -17.86 -0.12
CA ALA A 121 -17.34 -18.98 -0.74
C ALA A 121 -15.93 -18.60 -1.23
N THR A 122 -14.94 -19.42 -0.91
CA THR A 122 -13.51 -19.19 -1.23
C THR A 122 -13.10 -19.84 -2.56
N ASN A 123 -13.98 -19.77 -3.56
CA ASN A 123 -13.71 -20.35 -4.88
C ASN A 123 -12.63 -19.56 -5.65
N PHE A 124 -11.98 -20.23 -6.61
CA PHE A 124 -10.80 -19.70 -7.28
C PHE A 124 -11.03 -18.37 -8.01
N SER A 125 -12.16 -18.25 -8.71
CA SER A 125 -12.49 -17.02 -9.45
C SER A 125 -12.72 -15.84 -8.52
N ARG A 126 -13.39 -16.06 -7.38
CA ARG A 126 -13.61 -15.03 -6.36
C ARG A 126 -12.28 -14.58 -5.77
N ILE A 127 -11.41 -15.53 -5.41
CA ILE A 127 -10.10 -15.24 -4.84
C ILE A 127 -9.19 -14.53 -5.85
N ASP A 128 -9.12 -14.97 -7.11
CA ASP A 128 -8.33 -14.30 -8.16
C ASP A 128 -8.80 -12.85 -8.37
N ASN A 129 -10.12 -12.64 -8.44
CA ASN A 129 -10.69 -11.30 -8.59
C ASN A 129 -10.41 -10.42 -7.38
N LEU A 130 -10.52 -10.97 -6.17
CA LEU A 130 -10.24 -10.23 -4.95
C LEU A 130 -8.75 -9.85 -4.85
N MET A 131 -7.84 -10.75 -5.24
CA MET A 131 -6.41 -10.43 -5.34
C MET A 131 -6.16 -9.28 -6.31
N ARG A 132 -6.86 -9.20 -7.44
CA ARG A 132 -6.75 -8.08 -8.41
C ARG A 132 -7.27 -6.77 -7.84
N GLN A 133 -8.31 -6.83 -7.01
CA GLN A 133 -8.90 -5.65 -6.37
C GLN A 133 -8.02 -5.11 -5.25
N LEU A 134 -7.49 -6.00 -4.40
CA LEU A 134 -6.69 -5.63 -3.24
C LEU A 134 -5.26 -5.22 -3.61
N PHE A 135 -4.69 -5.80 -4.67
CA PHE A 135 -3.27 -5.62 -5.01
C PHE A 135 -3.10 -5.11 -6.44
N PRO A 136 -2.86 -3.80 -6.64
CA PRO A 136 -2.68 -3.22 -7.97
C PRO A 136 -1.55 -3.84 -8.81
N CYS A 137 -0.53 -4.40 -8.15
CA CYS A 137 0.59 -5.11 -8.78
C CYS A 137 0.20 -6.50 -9.31
N TYR A 138 -0.88 -7.10 -8.80
CA TYR A 138 -1.38 -8.38 -9.25
C TYR A 138 -2.27 -8.21 -10.47
N LYS A 139 -1.74 -8.52 -11.67
CA LYS A 139 -2.51 -8.49 -12.94
C LYS A 139 -3.03 -9.87 -13.34
N GLY A 140 -3.14 -10.79 -12.38
CA GLY A 140 -3.52 -12.18 -12.59
C GLY A 140 -2.37 -13.15 -12.49
N VAL A 141 -2.67 -14.45 -12.55
CA VAL A 141 -1.70 -15.52 -12.32
C VAL A 141 -0.45 -15.46 -13.21
N SER A 142 -0.58 -14.95 -14.44
CA SER A 142 0.55 -14.75 -15.37
C SER A 142 1.58 -13.73 -14.88
N SER A 143 1.22 -12.94 -13.88
CA SER A 143 2.09 -12.00 -13.16
C SER A 143 2.96 -12.70 -12.14
N ILE A 144 2.65 -13.94 -11.74
CA ILE A 144 3.39 -14.67 -10.70
C ILE A 144 4.55 -15.45 -11.32
N CYS A 145 5.75 -15.28 -10.76
CA CYS A 145 6.90 -16.12 -11.06
C CYS A 145 7.01 -17.28 -10.07
N THR A 146 7.17 -18.49 -10.61
CA THR A 146 7.63 -19.67 -9.89
C THR A 146 9.04 -19.45 -9.34
N ARG A 147 9.48 -20.32 -8.41
CA ARG A 147 10.84 -20.29 -7.85
C ARG A 147 11.92 -20.44 -8.94
N ASP A 148 11.60 -21.11 -10.03
CA ASP A 148 12.49 -21.32 -11.19
C ASP A 148 12.42 -20.18 -12.22
N GLY A 149 11.76 -19.05 -11.89
CA GLY A 149 11.62 -17.88 -12.77
C GLY A 149 10.59 -18.03 -13.91
N LYS A 150 10.00 -19.21 -14.09
CA LYS A 150 8.89 -19.42 -15.05
C LYS A 150 7.59 -18.81 -14.53
N LYS A 151 6.69 -18.39 -15.41
CA LYS A 151 5.37 -17.85 -15.03
C LYS A 151 4.34 -18.96 -14.88
N PHE A 152 3.36 -18.76 -14.01
CA PHE A 152 2.20 -19.64 -13.94
C PHE A 152 1.22 -19.35 -15.09
N SER A 153 0.74 -20.40 -15.75
CA SER A 153 -0.22 -20.30 -16.85
C SER A 153 -1.68 -20.33 -16.40
N LYS A 154 -1.96 -20.89 -15.21
CA LYS A 154 -3.30 -21.07 -14.66
C LYS A 154 -3.31 -20.85 -13.16
N PHE A 155 -4.36 -20.19 -12.65
CA PHE A 155 -4.51 -19.93 -11.21
C PHE A 155 -4.53 -21.23 -10.39
N SER A 156 -5.16 -22.28 -10.91
CA SER A 156 -5.14 -23.60 -10.27
C SER A 156 -3.74 -24.16 -10.07
N LYS A 157 -2.80 -23.93 -11.01
CA LYS A 157 -1.42 -24.39 -10.89
C LYS A 157 -0.64 -23.65 -9.81
N PHE A 158 -0.93 -22.36 -9.65
CA PHE A 158 -0.39 -21.57 -8.55
C PHE A 158 -0.91 -22.07 -7.20
N VAL A 159 -2.22 -22.31 -7.10
CA VAL A 159 -2.85 -22.89 -5.89
C VAL A 159 -2.29 -24.28 -5.59
N GLU A 160 -2.17 -25.17 -6.58
CA GLU A 160 -1.60 -26.51 -6.42
C GLU A 160 -0.17 -26.42 -5.83
N ALA A 161 0.64 -25.47 -6.30
CA ALA A 161 1.96 -25.23 -5.73
C ALA A 161 1.87 -24.74 -4.27
N ALA A 162 0.95 -23.82 -3.96
CA ALA A 162 0.71 -23.33 -2.60
C ALA A 162 0.23 -24.44 -1.63
N VAL A 163 -0.57 -25.38 -2.12
CA VAL A 163 -1.00 -26.57 -1.37
C VAL A 163 0.18 -27.52 -1.15
N LYS A 164 0.97 -27.79 -2.20
CA LYS A 164 2.18 -28.63 -2.09
C LYS A 164 3.20 -28.06 -1.09
N ASP A 165 3.30 -26.74 -1.03
CA ASP A 165 4.17 -26.02 -0.10
C ASP A 165 3.58 -25.89 1.32
N GLY A 166 2.40 -26.47 1.58
CA GLY A 166 1.76 -26.41 2.89
C GLY A 166 1.41 -24.99 3.32
N LYS A 167 1.01 -24.12 2.38
CA LYS A 167 0.58 -22.74 2.67
C LYS A 167 -0.94 -22.60 2.79
N VAL A 168 -1.68 -23.40 2.03
CA VAL A 168 -3.14 -23.43 2.01
C VAL A 168 -3.65 -24.86 1.83
N ARG A 169 -4.89 -25.13 2.22
CA ARG A 169 -5.60 -26.38 1.92
C ARG A 169 -6.63 -26.13 0.82
N MET A 170 -6.85 -27.12 -0.04
CA MET A 170 -7.86 -27.09 -1.09
C MET A 170 -8.81 -28.28 -0.95
N GLN A 171 -10.12 -28.03 -0.95
CA GLN A 171 -11.17 -29.06 -0.95
C GLN A 171 -12.30 -28.61 -1.88
N ASN A 172 -12.77 -29.47 -2.79
CA ASN A 172 -13.87 -29.15 -3.71
C ASN A 172 -13.72 -27.83 -4.52
N LYS A 173 -12.48 -27.43 -4.85
CA LYS A 173 -12.12 -26.14 -5.51
C LYS A 173 -12.34 -24.88 -4.63
N GLU A 174 -12.48 -25.07 -3.33
CA GLU A 174 -12.47 -24.01 -2.31
C GLU A 174 -11.15 -24.03 -1.54
N LEU A 175 -10.76 -22.86 -1.02
CA LEU A 175 -9.48 -22.64 -0.36
C LEU A 175 -9.66 -22.37 1.14
N PHE A 176 -8.81 -23.01 1.94
CA PHE A 176 -8.82 -22.93 3.39
C PHE A 176 -7.41 -22.65 3.92
N LEU A 177 -7.33 -22.00 5.09
CA LEU A 177 -6.08 -21.79 5.80
C LEU A 177 -5.74 -23.03 6.62
N ILE A 178 -4.46 -23.38 6.72
CA ILE A 178 -4.00 -24.58 7.44
C ILE A 178 -4.18 -24.44 8.96
N GLU A 179 -4.25 -23.21 9.49
CA GLU A 179 -4.45 -22.95 10.93
C GLU A 179 -5.91 -22.67 11.32
N ALA A 180 -6.90 -23.20 10.59
CA ALA A 180 -8.31 -23.12 10.99
C ALA A 180 -8.86 -24.42 11.63
N ASP A 181 -8.04 -25.47 11.80
CA ASP A 181 -8.48 -26.78 12.34
C ASP A 181 -7.95 -27.07 13.77
N LYS A 182 -7.63 -26.05 14.59
CA LYS A 182 -7.40 -26.25 16.04
C LYS A 182 -8.60 -25.94 16.94
N LEU A 183 -9.79 -25.72 16.37
CA LEU A 183 -11.02 -25.47 17.14
C LEU A 183 -12.20 -26.38 16.80
N ALA A 184 -11.95 -27.49 16.10
CA ALA A 184 -12.99 -28.48 15.76
C ALA A 184 -12.53 -29.94 15.97
N ALA A 185 -11.78 -30.20 17.04
CA ALA A 185 -11.49 -31.54 17.53
C ALA A 185 -11.86 -31.66 19.01
#